data_AF-A0A840P8Y3-F1
#
_entry.id   AF-A0A840P8Y3-F1
#
_cell.length_a   1.000
_cell.length_b   1.000
_cell.length_c   1.000
_cell.angle_alpha   90.00
_cell.angle_beta   90.00
_cell.angle_gamma   90.00
#
_symmetry.space_group_name_H-M   'P 1'
#
loop_
_entity.id
_entity.type
_entity.pdbx_description
1 polymer ?
#
loop_
_entity_poly.entity_id
_entity_poly.type
_entity_poly.pdbx_seq_one_letter_code
_entity_poly.pdbx_strand_id
1 'polypeptide(L)'
;MGSTWRGAGGIEVEAIVLGAREVLRVCRWYGERRYLVAYCRDVEELARHVDLATLVEVIPFRRPHARGQSRRSGTPAPAAD
;
A
#
# COMPACT_ATOMS: atom_id res chain seq x y z
N MET A 1 6.06 -5.17 -7.50
CA MET A 1 5.29 -4.52 -6.43
C MET A 1 4.76 -5.64 -5.57
N GLY A 2 5.31 -5.84 -4.38
CA GLY A 2 4.80 -6.87 -3.46
C GLY A 2 3.45 -6.42 -2.89
N SER A 3 2.58 -7.37 -2.59
CA SER A 3 1.37 -7.12 -1.81
C SER A 3 1.75 -6.89 -0.35
N THR A 4 1.05 -5.94 0.28
CA THR A 4 1.22 -5.59 1.69
C THR A 4 -0.12 -5.71 2.39
N TRP A 5 -0.14 -6.33 3.55
CA TRP A 5 -1.31 -6.47 4.40
C TRP A 5 -1.07 -5.82 5.76
N ARG A 6 -2.14 -5.30 6.36
CA ARG A 6 -2.13 -4.72 7.70
C ARG A 6 -3.08 -5.49 8.60
N GLY A 7 -2.61 -5.81 9.79
CA GLY A 7 -3.39 -6.47 10.84
C GLY A 7 -3.61 -5.58 12.05
N ALA A 8 -4.37 -6.09 13.02
CA ALA A 8 -4.57 -5.43 14.30
C ALA A 8 -3.23 -5.21 15.05
N GLY A 9 -3.20 -4.24 15.96
CA GLY A 9 -2.06 -4.03 16.86
C GLY A 9 -0.74 -3.60 16.17
N GLY A 10 -0.83 -3.00 14.98
CA GLY A 10 0.32 -2.51 14.22
C GLY A 10 1.04 -3.57 13.40
N ILE A 11 0.42 -4.74 13.17
CA ILE A 11 0.97 -5.79 12.32
C ILE A 11 1.00 -5.31 10.86
N GLU A 12 2.11 -5.63 10.20
CA GLU A 12 2.31 -5.47 8.77
C GLU A 12 2.93 -6.74 8.22
N VAL A 13 2.35 -7.25 7.13
CA VAL A 13 2.85 -8.42 6.42
C VAL A 13 3.15 -8.00 4.99
N GLU A 14 4.32 -8.38 4.48
CA GLU A 14 4.74 -8.04 3.13
C GLU A 14 5.29 -9.29 2.43
N ALA A 15 4.80 -9.57 1.22
CA ALA A 15 5.40 -10.58 0.36
C ALA A 15 6.67 -10.01 -0.27
N ILE A 16 7.81 -10.62 0.06
CA ILE A 16 9.14 -10.19 -0.41
C ILE A 16 9.92 -11.36 -0.99
N VAL A 17 10.95 -11.04 -1.77
CA VAL A 17 12.00 -12.00 -2.14
C VAL A 17 13.19 -11.81 -1.20
N LEU A 18 13.53 -12.85 -0.44
CA LEU A 18 14.71 -12.90 0.41
C LEU A 18 15.72 -13.88 -0.20
N GLY A 19 16.79 -13.35 -0.82
CA GLY A 19 17.70 -14.14 -1.63
C GLY A 19 17.00 -14.67 -2.88
N ALA A 20 16.78 -15.99 -2.94
CA ALA A 20 16.09 -16.66 -4.05
C ALA A 20 14.73 -17.27 -3.64
N ARG A 21 14.17 -16.86 -2.49
CA ARG A 21 12.93 -17.43 -1.95
C ARG A 21 11.90 -16.33 -1.70
N GLU A 22 10.65 -16.59 -2.07
CA GLU A 22 9.52 -15.78 -1.65
C GLU A 22 9.17 -16.10 -0.20
N VAL A 23 9.02 -15.07 0.62
CA VAL A 23 8.66 -15.17 2.04
C VAL A 23 7.72 -14.05 2.43
N LEU A 24 6.95 -14.28 3.49
CA LEU A 24 6.11 -13.29 4.15
C LEU A 24 6.91 -12.66 5.29
N ARG A 25 7.35 -11.42 5.10
CA ARG A 25 7.99 -10.64 6.16
C ARG A 25 6.91 -10.09 7.09
N VAL A 26 6.98 -10.45 8.36
CA VAL A 26 6.09 -9.94 9.40
C VAL A 26 6.82 -8.87 10.20
N CYS A 27 6.23 -7.68 10.25
CA CYS A 27 6.70 -6.58 11.07
C CYS A 27 5.59 -6.11 12.02
N ARG A 28 6.01 -5.50 13.13
CA ARG A 28 5.10 -4.80 14.03
C ARG A 28 5.57 -3.36 14.25
N TRP A 29 4.62 -2.45 14.18
CA TRP A 29 4.81 -1.04 14.47
C TRP A 29 4.54 -0.76 15.94
N TYR A 30 5.47 -0.06 16.60
CA TYR A 30 5.31 0.53 17.92
C TYR A 30 5.58 2.03 17.80
N GLY A 31 4.51 2.82 17.69
CA GLY A 31 4.60 4.22 17.30
C GLY A 31 5.24 4.35 15.91
N GLU A 32 6.32 5.11 15.82
CA GLU A 32 7.06 5.35 14.56
C GLU A 32 8.11 4.27 14.24
N ARG A 33 8.30 3.30 15.14
CA ARG A 33 9.35 2.27 14.99
C ARG A 33 8.77 0.96 14.45
N ARG A 34 9.42 0.41 13.42
CA ARG A 34 9.08 -0.88 12.80
C ARG A 34 10.08 -1.95 13.25
N TYR A 35 9.58 -3.05 13.79
CA TYR A 35 10.39 -4.17 14.25
C TYR A 35 10.07 -5.43 13.44
N LEU A 36 11.10 -6.15 13.01
CA LEU A 36 10.93 -7.47 12.40
C LEU A 36 10.50 -8.48 13.48
N VAL A 37 9.45 -9.23 13.17
CA VAL A 37 8.94 -10.31 14.03
C VAL A 37 9.38 -11.66 13.48
N ALA A 38 9.17 -11.91 12.19
CA ALA A 38 9.47 -13.19 11.56
C ALA A 38 9.59 -13.07 10.03
N TYR A 39 10.24 -14.07 9.43
CA TYR A 39 10.07 -14.43 8.02
C TYR A 39 9.34 -15.77 7.97
N CYS A 40 8.16 -15.78 7.36
CA CYS A 40 7.33 -16.99 7.23
C CYS A 40 7.36 -17.48 5.80
N ARG A 41 7.43 -18.79 5.60
CA ARG A 41 7.47 -19.42 4.26
C ARG A 41 6.07 -19.66 3.69
N ASP A 42 5.08 -19.78 4.55
CA ASP A 42 3.70 -20.06 4.19
C ASP A 42 2.72 -19.43 5.20
N VAL A 43 1.43 -19.63 4.94
CA VAL A 43 0.33 -19.09 5.75
C VAL A 43 0.24 -19.78 7.12
N GLU A 44 0.67 -21.04 7.22
CA GLU A 44 0.62 -21.78 8.49
C GLU A 44 1.65 -21.21 9.48
N GLU A 45 2.87 -20.94 9.03
CA GLU A 45 3.87 -20.24 9.82
C GLU A 45 3.41 -18.83 10.19
N LEU A 46 2.78 -18.12 9.25
CA LEU A 46 2.23 -16.78 9.49
C LEU A 46 1.17 -16.77 10.60
N ALA A 47 0.28 -17.77 10.62
CA ALA A 47 -0.80 -17.89 11.61
C ALA A 47 -0.29 -18.04 13.05
N ARG A 48 0.98 -18.42 13.25
CA ARG A 48 1.61 -18.49 14.58
C ARG A 48 1.99 -17.11 15.13
N HIS A 49 2.04 -16.09 14.27
CA HIS A 49 2.46 -14.74 14.62
C HIS A 49 1.34 -13.70 14.56
N VAL A 50 0.33 -13.92 13.74
CA VAL A 50 -0.74 -12.94 13.47
C VAL A 50 -2.10 -13.62 13.42
N ASP A 51 -3.15 -12.91 13.84
CA ASP A 51 -4.53 -13.33 13.57
C ASP A 51 -4.88 -13.02 12.11
N LEU A 52 -4.94 -14.07 11.29
CA LEU A 52 -5.20 -13.98 9.86
C LEU A 52 -6.52 -13.27 9.55
N ALA A 53 -7.54 -13.37 10.43
CA ALA A 53 -8.84 -12.74 10.22
C ALA A 53 -8.77 -11.21 10.27
N THR A 54 -7.68 -10.65 10.84
CA THR A 54 -7.48 -9.21 10.95
C THR A 54 -6.70 -8.61 9.78
N LEU A 55 -6.14 -9.44 8.90
CA LEU A 55 -5.30 -8.96 7.80
C LEU A 55 -6.16 -8.37 6.67
N VAL A 56 -5.85 -7.13 6.31
CA VAL A 56 -6.47 -6.42 5.19
C VAL A 56 -5.38 -5.99 4.21
N GLU A 57 -5.56 -6.27 2.92
CA GLU A 57 -4.63 -5.84 1.89
C GLU A 57 -4.65 -4.33 1.72
N VAL A 58 -3.46 -3.72 1.67
CA VAL A 58 -3.30 -2.29 1.42
C VAL A 58 -3.17 -2.06 -0.06
N ILE A 59 -4.21 -1.48 -0.66
CA ILE A 59 -4.21 -1.08 -2.05
C ILE A 59 -3.89 0.42 -2.14
N PRO A 60 -2.83 0.83 -2.87
CA PRO A 60 -2.48 2.24 -2.98
C PRO A 60 -3.59 3.00 -3.71
N PHE A 61 -4.10 4.07 -3.10
CA PHE A 61 -5.05 4.96 -3.75
C PHE A 61 -4.33 5.82 -4.80
N ARG A 62 -4.47 5.45 -6.08
CA ARG A 62 -4.00 6.30 -7.19
C ARG A 62 -4.96 7.46 -7.34
N ARG A 63 -4.50 8.69 -7.06
CA ARG A 63 -5.29 9.90 -7.36
C ARG A 63 -5.58 9.94 -8.87
N PRO A 64 -6.84 10.09 -9.30
CA PRO A 64 -7.15 10.33 -10.70
C PRO A 64 -6.40 11.57 -11.17
N HIS A 65 -5.74 11.47 -12.33
CA HIS A 65 -5.16 12.64 -12.99
C HIS A 65 -6.30 13.62 -13.28
N ALA A 66 -6.16 14.89 -12.87
CA ALA A 66 -7.19 15.91 -13.06
C ALA A 66 -7.49 16.09 -14.56
N ARG A 67 -8.54 15.43 -15.05
CA ARG A 67 -8.97 15.54 -16.44
C ARG A 67 -9.81 16.82 -16.55
N GLY A 68 -9.21 17.91 -17.03
CA GLY A 68 -9.94 19.09 -17.52
C GLY A 68 -9.62 20.43 -16.83
N GLN A 69 -8.52 21.06 -17.23
CA GLN A 69 -8.42 22.53 -17.28
C GLN A 69 -7.90 22.96 -18.66
N SER A 70 -8.62 22.59 -19.72
CA SER A 70 -8.60 23.41 -20.93
C SER A 70 -9.77 24.38 -20.81
N ARG A 71 -9.57 25.40 -19.97
CA ARG A 71 -10.45 26.57 -20.01
C ARG A 71 -10.17 27.27 -21.33
N ARG A 72 -11.23 27.38 -22.12
CA ARG A 72 -11.33 28.15 -23.38
C ARG A 72 -10.52 29.44 -23.27
N SER A 73 -9.40 29.54 -23.99
CA SER A 73 -8.83 30.82 -24.39
C SER A 73 -9.70 31.37 -25.52
N GLY A 74 -10.92 31.79 -25.18
CA GLY A 74 -11.74 32.62 -26.04
C GLY A 74 -11.31 34.06 -25.87
N THR A 75 -10.45 34.55 -26.75
CA THR A 75 -10.20 35.99 -26.91
C THR A 75 -11.52 36.65 -27.34
N PRO A 76 -12.04 37.68 -26.64
CA PRO A 76 -13.19 38.41 -27.15
C PRO A 76 -12.75 39.24 -28.37
N ALA A 77 -13.48 39.11 -29.48
CA ALA A 77 -13.29 39.95 -30.67
C ALA A 77 -13.64 41.42 -30.34
N PRO A 78 -12.91 42.40 -30.89
CA PRO A 78 -13.23 43.81 -30.67
C PRO A 78 -14.58 44.15 -31.31
N ALA A 79 -15.38 44.95 -30.59
CA ALA A 79 -16.61 45.54 -31.09
C ALA A 79 -16.28 46.52 -32.22
N ALA A 80 -17.00 46.40 -33.34
CA ALA A 80 -16.97 47.39 -34.42
C ALA A 80 -18.07 48.43 -34.18
N ASP A 81 -17.70 49.71 -34.31
CA ASP A 81 -18.61 50.87 -34.46
C ASP A 81 -19.26 50.88 -35.86
#